data_AF-A0A3L7U960-F1
#
_entry.id   AF-A0A3L7U960-F1
#
_cell.length_a   1.000
_cell.length_b   1.000
_cell.length_c   1.000
_cell.angle_alpha   90.00
_cell.angle_beta   90.00
_cell.angle_gamma   90.00
#
_symmetry.space_group_name_H-M   'P 1'
#
loop_
_entity.id
_entity.type
_entity.pdbx_description
1 polymer ?
#
loop_
_entity_poly.entity_id
_entity_poly.type
_entity_poly.pdbx_seq_one_letter_code
_entity_poly.pdbx_strand_id
1 'polypeptide(L)'
;MRIGRHFGQCVASIPGCGAIAHRCRAYAEGFKKSRELHPSRHRAFALPFHQPYSAFRPRAKGRQCCVSHPSPVPVFVHIHYPDLIPELVASLSILPGEIHLYATFSPQVSRGSMEPLRACARESHVLPCENRGRDIRPFLASLAEYASEIRSRNYLCGLKLHTKKSPHLTCGDAWRQYLFSELCENASECLDAFAGSPRVGLIGPKGHLLRQELHAAANEKTLLHASQALLDSPHAYRRSKTFVAGSMFWFRVEPLVDLATQAMNRLGGLFEDEKGQYDGTAAHAFERFFGVWISVANLTVQDTNGNQTPWKGIHLC
;
A
#
# COMPACT_ATOMS: atom_id res chain seq x y z
N MET A 1 38.70 39.10 18.87
CA MET A 1 37.93 38.77 20.09
C MET A 1 36.70 37.96 19.69
N ARG A 2 36.16 37.17 20.62
CA ARG A 2 35.46 35.88 20.43
C ARG A 2 34.11 35.87 19.68
N ILE A 3 33.93 34.72 19.02
CA ILE A 3 32.71 34.03 18.53
C ILE A 3 31.78 33.69 19.71
N GLY A 4 30.45 33.68 19.51
CA GLY A 4 29.54 33.03 20.47
C GLY A 4 28.02 33.17 20.24
N ARG A 5 27.44 32.15 19.59
CA ARG A 5 26.15 31.48 19.87
C ARG A 5 24.98 32.29 20.49
N HIS A 6 23.91 32.47 19.72
CA HIS A 6 22.53 32.47 20.24
C HIS A 6 21.54 31.93 19.20
N PHE A 7 21.29 30.62 19.25
CA PHE A 7 20.02 30.02 18.83
C PHE A 7 19.70 28.98 19.89
N GLY A 8 18.76 29.32 20.75
CA GLY A 8 18.29 28.47 21.83
C GLY A 8 17.03 29.07 22.41
N GLN A 9 16.01 28.23 22.55
CA GLN A 9 14.76 28.41 23.28
C GLN A 9 13.61 29.07 22.51
N CYS A 10 12.76 28.22 21.92
CA CYS A 10 11.30 28.30 22.07
C CYS A 10 10.63 27.04 21.48
N VAL A 11 10.73 25.90 22.16
CA VAL A 11 9.71 24.83 22.08
C VAL A 11 9.66 24.15 23.45
N ALA A 12 8.74 24.61 24.31
CA ALA A 12 8.38 23.91 25.54
C ALA A 12 6.93 24.25 25.88
N SER A 13 5.97 23.44 25.41
CA SER A 13 4.71 23.15 26.12
C SER A 13 3.74 22.32 25.26
N ILE A 14 3.98 21.01 25.13
CA ILE A 14 2.89 20.02 24.95
C ILE A 14 3.24 18.79 25.79
N PRO A 15 2.49 18.46 26.86
CA PRO A 15 2.74 17.27 27.68
C PRO A 15 2.17 16.01 27.01
N GLY A 16 2.98 14.94 26.90
CA GLY A 16 2.46 13.63 26.45
C GLY A 16 3.42 12.65 25.78
N CYS A 17 4.71 12.98 25.56
CA CYS A 17 5.61 12.13 24.76
C CYS A 17 6.50 11.15 25.57
N GLY A 18 6.29 10.99 26.88
CA GLY A 18 7.13 10.12 27.74
C GLY A 18 6.72 8.65 27.80
N ALA A 19 5.53 8.27 27.35
CA ALA A 19 4.94 6.95 27.63
C ALA A 19 5.11 5.89 26.53
N ILE A 20 5.72 6.24 25.39
CA ILE A 20 5.86 5.34 24.23
C ILE A 20 7.27 4.70 24.17
N ALA A 21 8.30 5.38 24.68
CA ALA A 21 9.67 4.85 24.71
C ALA A 21 9.92 3.73 25.74
N HIS A 22 9.01 3.52 26.70
CA HIS A 22 9.13 2.48 27.73
C HIS A 22 8.43 1.17 27.37
N ARG A 23 7.55 1.17 26.34
CA ARG A 23 6.79 -0.03 25.92
C ARG A 23 7.51 -0.88 24.86
N CYS A 24 8.45 -0.31 24.10
CA CYS A 24 9.27 -1.06 23.15
C CYS A 24 10.41 -1.88 23.78
N ARG A 25 10.79 -1.60 25.05
CA ARG A 25 11.82 -2.39 25.76
C ARG A 25 11.27 -3.65 26.45
N ALA A 26 10.00 -3.67 26.82
CA ALA A 26 9.38 -4.82 27.48
C ALA A 26 9.11 -6.02 26.55
N TYR A 27 9.03 -5.81 25.23
CA TYR A 27 8.80 -6.88 24.26
C TYR A 27 10.08 -7.68 23.90
N ALA A 28 11.26 -7.10 24.13
CA ALA A 28 12.55 -7.77 23.86
C ALA A 28 13.03 -8.65 25.03
N GLU A 29 12.53 -8.44 26.25
CA GLU A 29 12.93 -9.24 27.44
C GLU A 29 12.01 -10.44 27.71
N GLY A 30 10.77 -10.43 27.21
CA GLY A 30 9.82 -11.54 27.36
C GLY A 30 10.20 -12.82 26.60
N PHE A 31 11.09 -12.72 25.61
CA PHE A 31 11.50 -13.87 24.77
C PHE A 31 12.67 -14.68 25.36
N LYS A 32 13.27 -14.24 26.48
CA LYS A 32 14.42 -14.91 27.12
C LYS A 32 14.07 -15.78 28.32
N LYS A 33 12.80 -15.89 28.73
CA LYS A 33 12.43 -16.52 30.02
C LYS A 33 11.56 -17.79 29.94
N SER A 34 11.39 -18.42 28.77
CA SER A 34 10.58 -19.65 28.63
C SER A 34 11.37 -20.92 28.25
N ARG A 35 12.70 -20.90 28.31
CA ARG A 35 13.53 -22.11 28.18
C ARG A 35 14.19 -22.46 29.50
N GLU A 36 13.41 -23.00 30.43
CA GLU A 36 13.91 -23.81 31.54
C GLU A 36 12.69 -24.43 32.23
N LEU A 37 12.47 -25.75 32.04
CA LEU A 37 12.03 -26.73 33.05
C LEU A 37 11.66 -28.09 32.42
N HIS A 38 12.64 -29.00 32.50
CA HIS A 38 12.62 -30.46 32.69
C HIS A 38 12.11 -31.49 31.63
N PRO A 39 12.71 -32.72 31.60
CA PRO A 39 12.83 -33.60 30.43
C PRO A 39 12.04 -34.92 30.57
N SER A 40 11.78 -35.57 29.43
CA SER A 40 11.86 -37.05 29.34
C SER A 40 11.80 -37.57 27.90
N ARG A 41 12.93 -38.19 27.49
CA ARG A 41 13.11 -39.37 26.63
C ARG A 41 12.32 -39.45 25.31
N HIS A 42 13.04 -39.34 24.18
CA HIS A 42 13.32 -40.46 23.27
C HIS A 42 14.31 -40.03 22.16
N ARG A 43 14.94 -41.04 21.55
CA ARG A 43 16.28 -41.07 20.92
C ARG A 43 16.49 -40.15 19.70
N ALA A 44 17.74 -39.69 19.61
CA ALA A 44 18.33 -38.90 18.54
C ALA A 44 18.55 -39.67 17.23
N PHE A 45 18.48 -38.95 16.10
CA PHE A 45 19.43 -39.08 15.00
C PHE A 45 19.75 -37.67 14.47
N ALA A 46 21.04 -37.35 14.44
CA ALA A 46 21.62 -36.04 14.20
C ALA A 46 21.95 -35.80 12.72
N LEU A 47 21.98 -34.54 12.28
CA LEU A 47 22.92 -33.97 11.31
C LEU A 47 22.90 -32.41 11.40
N PRO A 48 23.96 -31.70 10.96
CA PRO A 48 24.62 -30.68 11.77
C PRO A 48 24.62 -29.26 11.18
N PHE A 49 25.22 -28.34 11.97
CA PHE A 49 25.75 -27.01 11.66
C PHE A 49 24.94 -25.78 12.10
N HIS A 50 25.35 -25.27 13.28
CA HIS A 50 25.42 -23.85 13.58
C HIS A 50 26.37 -23.12 12.61
N GLN A 51 25.91 -22.00 12.06
CA GLN A 51 26.72 -20.79 11.99
C GLN A 51 25.89 -19.61 12.54
N PRO A 52 26.48 -18.75 13.39
CA PRO A 52 25.78 -17.60 13.95
C PRO A 52 25.55 -16.53 12.88
N TYR A 53 24.35 -15.95 12.86
CA TYR A 53 24.03 -14.73 12.12
C TYR A 53 25.08 -13.66 12.45
N SER A 54 25.93 -13.35 11.47
CA SER A 54 26.84 -12.22 11.55
C SER A 54 26.01 -10.94 11.68
N ALA A 55 26.39 -10.11 12.64
CA ALA A 55 25.78 -8.80 12.85
C ALA A 55 25.86 -7.98 11.55
N PHE A 56 24.69 -7.74 10.95
CA PHE A 56 24.56 -6.89 9.78
C PHE A 56 24.95 -5.46 10.18
N ARG A 57 26.15 -5.03 9.78
CA ARG A 57 26.56 -3.63 9.92
C ARG A 57 25.70 -2.80 8.95
N PRO A 58 25.04 -1.71 9.39
CA PRO A 58 24.35 -0.83 8.47
C PRO A 58 25.37 -0.25 7.49
N ARG A 59 25.16 -0.49 6.20
CA ARG A 59 25.91 0.20 5.15
C ARG A 59 25.47 1.67 5.22
N ALA A 60 26.39 2.57 5.54
CA ALA A 60 26.14 4.01 5.46
C ALA A 60 25.74 4.35 4.01
N LYS A 61 24.44 4.54 3.76
CA LYS A 61 23.96 5.11 2.51
C LYS A 61 24.44 6.56 2.49
N GLY A 62 25.28 6.90 1.50
CA GLY A 62 25.67 8.28 1.23
C GLY A 62 24.41 9.15 1.10
N ARG A 63 24.47 10.38 1.60
CA ARG A 63 23.39 11.35 1.47
C ARG A 63 23.21 11.63 -0.02
N GLN A 64 22.25 10.97 -0.64
CA GLN A 64 21.71 11.36 -1.94
C GLN A 64 21.09 12.76 -1.72
N CYS A 65 21.50 13.74 -2.53
CA CYS A 65 20.84 15.04 -2.54
C CYS A 65 19.33 14.82 -2.71
N CYS A 66 18.55 15.32 -1.76
CA CYS A 66 17.10 15.34 -1.81
C CYS A 66 16.67 16.03 -3.11
N VAL A 67 16.19 15.25 -4.07
CA VAL A 67 15.44 15.79 -5.19
C VAL A 67 14.14 16.30 -4.58
N SER A 68 14.02 17.62 -4.43
CA SER A 68 12.76 18.24 -4.04
C SER A 68 11.75 17.89 -5.12
N HIS A 69 10.76 17.08 -4.80
CA HIS A 69 9.62 16.82 -5.67
C HIS A 69 8.69 18.03 -5.55
N PRO A 70 8.66 18.94 -6.54
CA PRO A 70 8.04 20.26 -6.36
C PRO A 70 6.51 20.20 -6.38
N SER A 71 5.93 19.08 -6.81
CA SER A 71 4.48 18.89 -6.91
C SER A 71 3.97 17.99 -5.77
N PRO A 72 2.84 18.36 -5.12
CA PRO A 72 2.21 17.51 -4.12
C PRO A 72 1.88 16.11 -4.65
N VAL A 73 1.98 15.10 -3.80
CA VAL A 73 1.65 13.72 -4.16
C VAL A 73 0.14 13.48 -3.98
N PRO A 74 -0.59 12.99 -5.00
CA PRO A 74 -1.98 12.59 -4.83
C PRO A 74 -2.05 11.24 -4.10
N VAL A 75 -2.72 11.24 -2.94
CA VAL A 75 -2.90 10.05 -2.10
C VAL A 75 -4.38 9.68 -2.06
N PHE A 76 -4.69 8.47 -2.52
CA PHE A 76 -6.04 7.92 -2.54
C PHE A 76 -6.21 6.96 -1.38
N VAL A 77 -7.22 7.20 -0.54
CA VAL A 77 -7.48 6.38 0.65
C VAL A 77 -8.93 5.96 0.68
N HIS A 78 -9.19 4.66 0.87
CA HIS A 78 -10.51 4.20 1.29
C HIS A 78 -10.56 3.92 2.80
N ILE A 79 -11.51 4.54 3.50
CA ILE A 79 -11.73 4.41 4.95
C ILE A 79 -13.01 3.62 5.19
N HIS A 80 -12.82 2.38 5.63
CA HIS A 80 -13.86 1.49 6.13
C HIS A 80 -13.72 1.24 7.64
N TYR A 81 -12.49 1.20 8.15
CA TYR A 81 -12.16 1.03 9.57
C TYR A 81 -11.56 2.32 10.14
N PRO A 82 -12.37 3.22 10.71
CA PRO A 82 -11.92 4.53 11.18
C PRO A 82 -10.93 4.46 12.35
N ASP A 83 -10.90 3.35 13.09
CA ASP A 83 -9.92 3.15 14.16
C ASP A 83 -8.47 3.03 13.67
N LEU A 84 -8.27 2.80 12.36
CA LEU A 84 -6.94 2.76 11.72
C LEU A 84 -6.46 4.14 11.22
N ILE A 85 -7.27 5.19 11.39
CA ILE A 85 -6.91 6.55 10.96
C ILE A 85 -5.60 7.06 11.61
N PRO A 86 -5.35 6.87 12.92
CA PRO A 86 -4.10 7.30 13.54
C PRO A 86 -2.86 6.63 12.92
N GLU A 87 -2.95 5.34 12.60
CA GLU A 87 -1.87 4.57 11.94
C GLU A 87 -1.61 5.10 10.53
N LEU A 88 -2.68 5.44 9.80
CA LEU A 88 -2.58 6.02 8.47
C LEU A 88 -1.97 7.43 8.50
N VAL A 89 -2.40 8.31 9.42
CA VAL A 89 -1.82 9.66 9.57
C VAL A 89 -0.32 9.58 9.86
N ALA A 90 0.10 8.67 10.76
CA ALA A 90 1.52 8.45 11.03
C ALA A 90 2.29 8.03 9.77
N SER A 91 1.72 7.13 8.96
CA SER A 91 2.32 6.67 7.71
C SER A 91 2.38 7.76 6.63
N LEU A 92 1.37 8.63 6.54
CA LEU A 92 1.36 9.74 5.57
C LEU A 92 2.33 10.87 5.99
N SER A 93 2.55 11.07 7.28
CA SER A 93 3.42 12.13 7.81
C SER A 93 4.91 11.96 7.45
N ILE A 94 5.31 10.76 7.02
CA ILE A 94 6.69 10.47 6.59
C ILE A 94 6.89 10.62 5.08
N LEU A 95 5.82 10.84 4.30
CA LEU A 95 5.94 11.03 2.86
C LEU A 95 6.76 12.30 2.55
N PRO A 96 7.59 12.29 1.51
CA PRO A 96 8.35 13.47 1.11
C PRO A 96 7.42 14.51 0.47
N GLY A 97 7.46 15.74 0.99
CA GLY A 97 6.70 16.87 0.45
C GLY A 97 5.25 16.93 0.93
N GLU A 98 4.45 17.74 0.25
CA GLU A 98 3.03 17.90 0.55
C GLU A 98 2.18 16.84 -0.16
N ILE A 99 0.99 16.57 0.37
CA ILE A 99 0.04 15.64 -0.24
C ILE A 99 -1.29 16.31 -0.57
N HIS A 100 -1.92 15.86 -1.65
CA HIS A 100 -3.33 16.10 -1.94
C HIS A 100 -4.10 14.80 -1.67
N LEU A 101 -5.05 14.85 -0.74
CA LEU A 101 -5.78 13.69 -0.27
C LEU A 101 -7.08 13.51 -1.06
N TYR A 102 -7.29 12.32 -1.61
CA TYR A 102 -8.54 11.87 -2.22
C TYR A 102 -9.10 10.72 -1.37
N ALA A 103 -9.95 11.05 -0.42
CA ALA A 103 -10.49 10.10 0.55
C ALA A 103 -11.91 9.65 0.15
N THR A 104 -12.13 8.34 0.21
CA THR A 104 -13.48 7.77 0.21
C THR A 104 -13.78 7.16 1.57
N PHE A 105 -15.02 7.24 2.03
CA PHE A 105 -15.41 6.67 3.31
C PHE A 105 -16.77 5.98 3.22
N SER A 106 -16.90 4.88 3.95
CA SER A 106 -18.14 4.12 4.01
C SER A 106 -19.24 4.89 4.75
N PRO A 107 -20.54 4.71 4.43
CA PRO A 107 -21.63 5.46 5.07
C PRO A 107 -21.69 5.37 6.61
N GLN A 108 -21.21 4.27 7.20
CA GLN A 108 -21.13 4.08 8.64
C GLN A 108 -19.97 4.85 9.31
N VAL A 109 -19.06 5.42 8.54
CA VAL A 109 -17.95 6.22 9.04
C VAL A 109 -18.41 7.67 9.15
N SER A 110 -18.26 8.26 10.34
CA SER A 110 -18.62 9.67 10.54
C SER A 110 -17.64 10.58 9.78
N ARG A 111 -18.16 11.62 9.12
CA ARG A 111 -17.31 12.62 8.43
C ARG A 111 -16.26 13.23 9.38
N GLY A 112 -16.61 13.45 10.65
CA GLY A 112 -15.70 14.01 11.65
C GLY A 112 -14.50 13.13 11.98
N SER A 113 -14.61 11.80 11.83
CA SER A 113 -13.47 10.89 12.04
C SER A 113 -12.32 11.12 11.06
N MET A 114 -12.60 11.73 9.90
CA MET A 114 -11.63 12.02 8.85
C MET A 114 -10.76 13.25 9.13
N GLU A 115 -11.11 14.06 10.12
CA GLU A 115 -10.44 15.35 10.36
C GLU A 115 -8.92 15.23 10.55
N PRO A 116 -8.38 14.23 11.29
CA PRO A 116 -6.93 14.04 11.40
C PRO A 116 -6.23 13.80 10.05
N LEU A 117 -6.89 13.10 9.11
CA LEU A 117 -6.35 12.87 7.76
C LEU A 117 -6.43 14.11 6.90
N ARG A 118 -7.50 14.90 7.03
CA ARG A 118 -7.63 16.16 6.29
C ARG A 118 -6.56 17.16 6.73
N ALA A 119 -6.28 17.21 8.03
CA ALA A 119 -5.28 18.10 8.61
C ALA A 119 -3.84 17.77 8.20
N CYS A 120 -3.54 16.54 7.76
CA CYS A 120 -2.20 16.19 7.26
C CYS A 120 -1.99 16.48 5.77
N ALA A 121 -3.03 16.93 5.06
CA ALA A 121 -2.99 17.20 3.63
C ALA A 121 -3.04 18.70 3.33
N ARG A 122 -2.37 19.12 2.25
CA ARG A 122 -2.47 20.50 1.74
C ARG A 122 -3.87 20.78 1.21
N GLU A 123 -4.47 19.79 0.58
CA GLU A 123 -5.83 19.83 0.05
C GLU A 123 -6.48 18.46 0.23
N SER A 124 -7.80 18.43 0.48
CA SER A 124 -8.52 17.18 0.71
C SER A 124 -9.86 17.17 -0.04
N HIS A 125 -10.09 16.11 -0.81
CA HIS A 125 -11.34 15.78 -1.47
C HIS A 125 -11.94 14.55 -0.76
N VAL A 126 -13.22 14.62 -0.42
CA VAL A 126 -13.87 13.55 0.35
C VAL A 126 -15.16 13.12 -0.32
N LEU A 127 -15.21 11.86 -0.76
CA LEU A 127 -16.33 11.25 -1.47
C LEU A 127 -16.98 10.15 -0.60
N PRO A 128 -18.23 10.31 -0.14
CA PRO A 128 -18.96 9.21 0.48
C PRO A 128 -19.14 8.08 -0.53
N CYS A 129 -18.76 6.86 -0.18
CA CYS A 129 -18.84 5.71 -1.08
C CYS A 129 -19.16 4.45 -0.27
N GLU A 130 -20.18 3.70 -0.68
CA GLU A 130 -20.46 2.39 -0.09
C GLU A 130 -19.24 1.46 -0.21
N ASN A 131 -18.99 0.62 0.81
CA ASN A 131 -17.93 -0.39 0.79
C ASN A 131 -18.24 -1.57 -0.16
N ARG A 132 -19.01 -1.34 -1.23
CA ARG A 132 -19.23 -2.32 -2.29
C ARG A 132 -17.95 -2.47 -3.09
N GLY A 133 -17.52 -3.69 -3.34
CA GLY A 133 -16.23 -3.94 -4.00
C GLY A 133 -15.01 -3.55 -3.15
N ARG A 134 -15.16 -3.49 -1.82
CA ARG A 134 -14.10 -3.17 -0.85
C ARG A 134 -13.39 -1.86 -1.17
N ASP A 135 -12.06 -1.84 -1.14
CA ASP A 135 -11.22 -0.68 -1.46
C ASP A 135 -11.09 -0.40 -2.97
N ILE A 136 -11.50 -1.34 -3.83
CA ILE A 136 -11.24 -1.30 -5.27
C ILE A 136 -12.22 -0.37 -5.98
N ARG A 137 -13.52 -0.60 -5.81
CA ARG A 137 -14.54 0.25 -6.43
C ARG A 137 -14.50 1.68 -5.90
N PRO A 138 -14.38 1.96 -4.59
CA PRO A 138 -14.20 3.32 -4.09
C PRO A 138 -12.96 4.01 -4.66
N PHE A 139 -11.85 3.29 -4.83
CA PHE A 139 -10.67 3.85 -5.50
C PHE A 139 -10.94 4.24 -6.96
N LEU A 140 -11.56 3.33 -7.73
CA LEU A 140 -11.95 3.61 -9.12
C LEU A 140 -12.97 4.76 -9.20
N ALA A 141 -13.94 4.80 -8.30
CA ALA A 141 -14.93 5.87 -8.22
C ALA A 141 -14.25 7.22 -7.91
N SER A 142 -13.32 7.25 -6.95
CA SER A 142 -12.57 8.47 -6.61
C SER A 142 -11.72 8.97 -7.77
N LEU A 143 -11.01 8.08 -8.47
CA LEU A 143 -10.23 8.45 -9.64
C LEU A 143 -11.11 8.98 -10.78
N ALA A 144 -12.25 8.33 -11.02
CA ALA A 144 -13.18 8.73 -12.07
C ALA A 144 -13.86 10.07 -11.76
N GLU A 145 -14.30 10.27 -10.52
CA GLU A 145 -14.95 11.51 -10.03
C GLU A 145 -14.02 12.72 -10.20
N TYR A 146 -12.77 12.58 -9.76
CA TYR A 146 -11.80 13.69 -9.78
C TYR A 146 -10.89 13.70 -11.02
N ALA A 147 -11.24 12.94 -12.07
CA ALA A 147 -10.38 12.73 -13.24
C ALA A 147 -9.92 14.04 -13.92
N SER A 148 -10.84 15.00 -14.11
CA SER A 148 -10.53 16.29 -14.73
C SER A 148 -9.51 17.09 -13.90
N GLU A 149 -9.72 17.14 -12.58
CA GLU A 149 -8.84 17.84 -11.66
C GLU A 149 -7.46 17.18 -11.58
N ILE A 150 -7.41 15.86 -11.42
CA ILE A 150 -6.18 15.06 -11.39
C ILE A 150 -5.34 15.31 -12.64
N ARG A 151 -5.96 15.31 -13.82
CA ARG A 151 -5.29 15.62 -15.09
C ARG A 151 -4.78 17.06 -15.14
N SER A 152 -5.58 18.03 -14.71
CA SER A 152 -5.19 19.45 -14.70
C SER A 152 -3.95 19.74 -13.84
N ARG A 153 -3.71 18.92 -12.80
CA ARG A 153 -2.56 19.04 -11.90
C ARG A 153 -1.29 18.36 -12.43
N ASN A 154 -1.36 17.64 -13.55
CA ASN A 154 -0.23 16.96 -14.19
C ASN A 154 0.57 16.05 -13.24
N TYR A 155 -0.12 15.31 -12.36
CA TYR A 155 0.56 14.37 -11.48
C TYR A 155 1.20 13.25 -12.28
N LEU A 156 2.46 12.95 -11.98
CA LEU A 156 3.17 11.83 -12.59
C LEU A 156 2.68 10.49 -12.04
N CYS A 157 2.58 10.39 -10.72
CA CYS A 157 2.21 9.19 -9.98
C CYS A 157 1.39 9.54 -8.74
N GLY A 158 0.69 8.55 -8.19
CA GLY A 158 -0.07 8.65 -6.96
C GLY A 158 0.11 7.41 -6.09
N LEU A 159 -0.35 7.52 -4.83
CA LEU A 159 -0.30 6.44 -3.85
C LEU A 159 -1.73 5.99 -3.51
N LYS A 160 -2.00 4.68 -3.57
CA LYS A 160 -3.25 4.06 -3.14
C LYS A 160 -3.05 3.32 -1.82
N LEU A 161 -3.84 3.68 -0.81
CA LEU A 161 -3.92 3.02 0.49
C LEU A 161 -5.38 2.75 0.87
N HIS A 162 -5.59 1.92 1.88
CA HIS A 162 -6.90 1.74 2.50
C HIS A 162 -6.79 1.22 3.93
N THR A 163 -7.83 1.43 4.72
CA THR A 163 -7.92 0.83 6.05
C THR A 163 -8.27 -0.64 5.89
N LYS A 164 -7.29 -1.53 6.10
CA LYS A 164 -7.44 -2.98 5.94
C LYS A 164 -7.43 -3.70 7.29
N LYS A 165 -8.45 -4.51 7.56
CA LYS A 165 -8.38 -5.56 8.57
C LYS A 165 -8.51 -6.91 7.90
N SER A 166 -7.65 -7.85 8.29
CA SER A 166 -7.70 -9.24 7.83
C SER A 166 -7.93 -10.15 9.03
N PRO A 167 -9.15 -10.16 9.62
CA PRO A 167 -9.45 -10.87 10.85
C PRO A 167 -9.26 -12.40 10.72
N HIS A 168 -9.31 -12.90 9.49
CA HIS A 168 -9.10 -14.32 9.18
C HIS A 168 -7.64 -14.75 9.19
N LEU A 169 -6.71 -13.80 9.29
CA LEU A 169 -5.27 -14.06 9.35
C LEU A 169 -4.76 -13.72 10.74
N THR A 170 -4.01 -14.64 11.34
CA THR A 170 -3.36 -14.43 12.65
C THR A 170 -2.37 -13.27 12.64
N CYS A 171 -1.84 -12.91 11.46
CA CYS A 171 -0.90 -11.81 11.26
C CYS A 171 -1.50 -10.62 10.48
N GLY A 172 -2.83 -10.47 10.43
CA GLY A 172 -3.49 -9.45 9.61
C GLY A 172 -3.03 -8.00 9.88
N ASP A 173 -2.81 -7.65 11.15
CA ASP A 173 -2.29 -6.32 11.52
C ASP A 173 -0.84 -6.13 11.11
N ALA A 174 0.02 -7.13 11.35
CA ALA A 174 1.42 -7.10 10.92
C ALA A 174 1.52 -6.98 9.39
N TRP A 175 0.62 -7.64 8.65
CA TRP A 175 0.54 -7.50 7.21
C TRP A 175 0.20 -6.06 6.80
N ARG A 176 -0.87 -5.47 7.35
CA ARG A 176 -1.21 -4.06 7.06
C ARG A 176 -0.03 -3.12 7.36
N GLN A 177 0.56 -3.23 8.55
CA GLN A 177 1.66 -2.38 8.98
C GLN A 177 2.87 -2.50 8.04
N TYR A 178 3.15 -3.71 7.57
CA TYR A 178 4.19 -3.93 6.55
C TYR A 178 3.86 -3.24 5.22
N LEU A 179 2.61 -3.33 4.72
CA LEU A 179 2.21 -2.65 3.48
C LEU A 179 2.37 -1.13 3.59
N PHE A 180 1.95 -0.54 4.72
CA PHE A 180 2.11 0.89 4.98
C PHE A 180 3.58 1.29 5.05
N SER A 181 4.37 0.58 5.85
CA SER A 181 5.82 0.82 6.01
C SER A 181 6.54 0.75 4.66
N GLU A 182 6.36 -0.34 3.90
CA GLU A 182 7.03 -0.51 2.61
C GLU A 182 6.71 0.61 1.63
N LEU A 183 5.46 1.06 1.54
CA LEU A 183 5.06 2.08 0.56
C LEU A 183 5.40 3.50 1.01
N CYS A 184 5.32 3.80 2.30
CA CYS A 184 5.51 5.16 2.81
C CYS A 184 6.98 5.44 3.17
N GLU A 185 7.70 4.48 3.74
CA GLU A 185 9.12 4.66 4.08
C GLU A 185 10.03 4.66 2.84
N ASN A 186 9.66 3.94 1.77
CA ASN A 186 10.37 3.95 0.49
C ASN A 186 9.75 4.92 -0.53
N ALA A 187 8.98 5.92 -0.06
CA ALA A 187 8.28 6.84 -0.95
C ALA A 187 9.24 7.64 -1.86
N SER A 188 10.40 8.05 -1.36
CA SER A 188 11.39 8.77 -2.17
C SER A 188 11.91 7.91 -3.31
N GLU A 189 12.27 6.65 -3.04
CA GLU A 189 12.69 5.69 -4.06
C GLU A 189 11.59 5.39 -5.08
N CYS A 190 10.33 5.30 -4.64
CA CYS A 190 9.18 5.13 -5.54
C CYS A 190 9.02 6.33 -6.48
N LEU A 191 9.06 7.55 -5.95
CA LEU A 191 8.95 8.78 -6.74
C LEU A 191 10.11 8.90 -7.75
N ASP A 192 11.35 8.64 -7.30
CA ASP A 192 12.53 8.62 -8.17
C ASP A 192 12.39 7.56 -9.29
N ALA A 193 11.80 6.40 -9.00
CA ALA A 193 11.56 5.37 -10.01
C ALA A 193 10.55 5.81 -11.08
N PHE A 194 9.48 6.52 -10.72
CA PHE A 194 8.52 7.07 -11.69
C PHE A 194 9.13 8.19 -12.52
N ALA A 195 9.94 9.05 -11.90
CA ALA A 195 10.64 10.16 -12.56
C ALA A 195 11.74 9.65 -13.51
N GLY A 196 12.49 8.62 -13.10
CA GLY A 196 13.62 8.07 -13.84
C GLY A 196 13.22 7.13 -14.99
N SER A 197 11.97 6.65 -15.04
CA SER A 197 11.53 5.73 -16.09
C SER A 197 10.05 5.92 -16.45
N PRO A 198 9.74 6.29 -17.71
CA PRO A 198 8.35 6.38 -18.18
C PRO A 198 7.66 5.01 -18.26
N ARG A 199 8.41 3.90 -18.18
CA ARG A 199 7.86 2.55 -18.24
C ARG A 199 7.27 2.06 -16.93
N VAL A 200 7.62 2.66 -15.78
CA VAL A 200 7.07 2.23 -14.49
C VAL A 200 5.59 2.58 -14.42
N GLY A 201 4.72 1.57 -14.27
CA GLY A 201 3.28 1.73 -14.19
C GLY A 201 2.73 1.52 -12.79
N LEU A 202 3.18 0.48 -12.08
CA LEU A 202 2.84 0.19 -10.69
C LEU A 202 4.07 -0.17 -9.87
N ILE A 203 4.09 0.27 -8.62
CA ILE A 203 5.03 -0.18 -7.60
C ILE A 203 4.26 -0.72 -6.41
N GLY A 204 4.33 -2.04 -6.20
CA GLY A 204 3.76 -2.72 -5.03
C GLY A 204 4.78 -2.91 -3.90
N PRO A 205 4.34 -3.34 -2.70
CA PRO A 205 5.24 -3.66 -1.60
C PRO A 205 6.16 -4.84 -1.93
N LYS A 206 7.39 -4.83 -1.41
CA LYS A 206 8.32 -5.95 -1.55
C LYS A 206 7.66 -7.26 -1.13
N GLY A 207 7.83 -8.29 -1.95
CA GLY A 207 7.28 -9.63 -1.70
C GLY A 207 5.78 -9.78 -1.93
N HIS A 208 5.11 -8.76 -2.46
CA HIS A 208 3.65 -8.76 -2.67
C HIS A 208 3.25 -8.77 -4.16
N LEU A 209 4.21 -8.96 -5.07
CA LEU A 209 3.92 -9.27 -6.46
C LEU A 209 3.64 -10.76 -6.61
N LEU A 210 2.38 -11.17 -6.66
CA LEU A 210 2.00 -12.58 -6.78
C LEU A 210 1.76 -13.00 -8.22
N ARG A 211 1.91 -14.30 -8.50
CA ARG A 211 1.74 -14.87 -9.85
C ARG A 211 0.27 -14.87 -10.26
N GLN A 212 -0.06 -14.17 -11.34
CA GLN A 212 -1.42 -14.10 -11.87
C GLN A 212 -2.00 -15.51 -12.13
N GLU A 213 -1.23 -16.38 -12.78
CA GLU A 213 -1.65 -17.73 -13.18
C GLU A 213 -2.01 -18.65 -12.01
N LEU A 214 -1.38 -18.46 -10.84
CA LEU A 214 -1.64 -19.29 -9.66
C LEU A 214 -2.85 -18.81 -8.86
N HIS A 215 -3.29 -17.57 -9.06
CA HIS A 215 -4.31 -16.94 -8.24
C HIS A 215 -5.53 -16.47 -9.04
N ALA A 216 -5.60 -16.71 -10.34
CA ALA A 216 -6.71 -16.21 -11.18
C ALA A 216 -7.96 -17.08 -11.17
N ALA A 217 -7.88 -18.37 -10.81
CA ALA A 217 -8.94 -19.35 -11.04
C ALA A 217 -10.33 -18.93 -10.52
N ALA A 218 -10.42 -18.50 -9.25
CA ALA A 218 -11.68 -18.05 -8.65
C ALA A 218 -12.25 -16.77 -9.29
N ASN A 219 -11.42 -15.99 -9.98
CA ASN A 219 -11.75 -14.70 -10.56
C ASN A 219 -11.82 -14.72 -12.10
N GLU A 220 -11.62 -15.89 -12.73
CA GLU A 220 -11.43 -15.99 -14.17
C GLU A 220 -12.62 -15.44 -14.96
N LYS A 221 -13.85 -15.77 -14.56
CA LYS A 221 -15.07 -15.26 -15.21
C LYS A 221 -15.09 -13.74 -15.24
N THR A 222 -14.77 -13.10 -14.12
CA THR A 222 -14.76 -11.63 -14.01
C THR A 222 -13.59 -11.03 -14.78
N LEU A 223 -12.41 -11.66 -14.75
CA LEU A 223 -11.25 -11.24 -15.53
C LEU A 223 -11.50 -11.31 -17.04
N LEU A 224 -12.15 -12.37 -17.54
CA LEU A 224 -12.58 -12.50 -18.93
C LEU A 224 -13.54 -11.36 -19.31
N HIS A 225 -14.56 -11.12 -18.48
CA HIS A 225 -15.54 -10.06 -18.71
C HIS A 225 -14.88 -8.67 -18.73
N ALA A 226 -14.04 -8.35 -17.73
CA ALA A 226 -13.33 -7.07 -17.67
C ALA A 226 -12.37 -6.89 -18.86
N SER A 227 -11.65 -7.94 -19.25
CA SER A 227 -10.75 -7.91 -20.41
C SER A 227 -11.50 -7.66 -21.71
N GLN A 228 -12.65 -8.32 -21.91
CA GLN A 228 -13.50 -8.05 -23.07
C GLN A 228 -14.04 -6.62 -23.06
N ALA A 229 -14.63 -6.19 -21.94
CA ALA A 229 -15.34 -4.91 -21.86
C ALA A 229 -14.41 -3.68 -21.91
N LEU A 230 -13.17 -3.81 -21.43
CA LEU A 230 -12.23 -2.69 -21.31
C LEU A 230 -11.10 -2.72 -22.34
N LEU A 231 -10.76 -3.90 -22.88
CA LEU A 231 -9.62 -4.07 -23.77
C LEU A 231 -9.98 -4.72 -25.12
N ASP A 232 -11.27 -5.02 -25.33
CA ASP A 232 -11.76 -5.75 -26.51
C ASP A 232 -10.99 -7.05 -26.80
N SER A 233 -10.55 -7.72 -25.73
CA SER A 233 -9.75 -8.94 -25.84
C SER A 233 -9.96 -9.79 -24.59
N PRO A 234 -10.75 -10.87 -24.65
CA PRO A 234 -11.17 -11.61 -23.45
C PRO A 234 -9.99 -12.28 -22.75
N HIS A 235 -8.94 -12.63 -23.47
CA HIS A 235 -7.74 -13.28 -22.92
C HIS A 235 -6.62 -12.30 -22.54
N ALA A 236 -6.85 -10.98 -22.62
CA ALA A 236 -5.84 -9.99 -22.23
C ALA A 236 -5.37 -10.15 -20.77
N TYR A 237 -6.21 -10.68 -19.87
CA TYR A 237 -5.81 -10.93 -18.48
C TYR A 237 -4.58 -11.85 -18.33
N ARG A 238 -4.29 -12.69 -19.34
CA ARG A 238 -3.13 -13.59 -19.35
C ARG A 238 -1.82 -12.86 -19.70
N ARG A 239 -1.89 -11.60 -20.14
CA ARG A 239 -0.70 -10.80 -20.50
C ARG A 239 0.09 -10.34 -19.28
N SER A 240 -0.55 -10.17 -18.13
CA SER A 240 0.17 -9.90 -16.90
C SER A 240 0.61 -11.20 -16.24
N LYS A 241 1.87 -11.25 -15.82
CA LYS A 241 2.41 -12.34 -14.99
C LYS A 241 2.18 -12.11 -13.50
N THR A 242 1.94 -10.87 -13.10
CA THR A 242 1.92 -10.46 -11.68
C THR A 242 0.75 -9.54 -11.35
N PHE A 243 0.36 -9.55 -10.08
CA PHE A 243 -0.48 -8.51 -9.49
C PHE A 243 0.01 -8.12 -8.10
N VAL A 244 -0.41 -6.95 -7.62
CA VAL A 244 -0.06 -6.46 -6.28
C VAL A 244 -1.09 -6.95 -5.28
N ALA A 245 -0.71 -7.93 -4.46
CA ALA A 245 -1.59 -8.46 -3.44
C ALA A 245 -1.74 -7.51 -2.24
N GLY A 246 -2.96 -7.38 -1.74
CA GLY A 246 -3.32 -6.44 -0.68
C GLY A 246 -3.76 -5.06 -1.19
N SER A 247 -3.80 -4.87 -2.51
CA SER A 247 -4.36 -3.70 -3.20
C SER A 247 -3.88 -2.33 -2.71
N MET A 248 -2.65 -2.23 -2.23
CA MET A 248 -1.99 -0.97 -1.90
C MET A 248 -0.74 -0.84 -2.76
N PHE A 249 -0.56 0.29 -3.43
CA PHE A 249 0.54 0.50 -4.38
C PHE A 249 0.70 1.96 -4.77
N TRP A 250 1.89 2.30 -5.27
CA TRP A 250 2.07 3.48 -6.10
C TRP A 250 1.70 3.18 -7.55
N PHE A 251 1.20 4.19 -8.26
CA PHE A 251 0.76 4.03 -9.64
C PHE A 251 1.06 5.26 -10.50
N ARG A 252 1.30 5.04 -11.80
CA ARG A 252 1.32 6.11 -12.82
C ARG A 252 -0.10 6.60 -13.03
N VAL A 253 -0.32 7.91 -12.94
CA VAL A 253 -1.67 8.47 -12.84
C VAL A 253 -2.51 8.24 -14.10
N GLU A 254 -2.03 8.65 -15.28
CA GLU A 254 -2.86 8.68 -16.48
C GLU A 254 -3.47 7.31 -16.84
N PRO A 255 -2.71 6.20 -16.89
CA PRO A 255 -3.30 4.89 -17.17
C PRO A 255 -4.38 4.48 -16.15
N LEU A 256 -4.23 4.82 -14.88
CA LEU A 256 -5.19 4.43 -13.84
C LEU A 256 -6.44 5.32 -13.86
N VAL A 257 -6.31 6.59 -14.24
CA VAL A 257 -7.47 7.46 -14.47
C VAL A 257 -8.29 6.93 -15.65
N ASP A 258 -7.63 6.55 -16.76
CA ASP A 258 -8.32 5.96 -17.92
C ASP A 258 -9.05 4.66 -17.58
N LEU A 259 -8.39 3.77 -16.82
CA LEU A 259 -9.02 2.55 -16.31
C LEU A 259 -10.24 2.89 -15.46
N ALA A 260 -10.09 3.81 -14.51
CA ALA A 260 -11.14 4.18 -13.57
C ALA A 260 -12.37 4.72 -14.27
N THR A 261 -12.21 5.69 -15.18
CA THR A 261 -13.33 6.25 -15.95
C THR A 261 -14.05 5.17 -16.75
N GLN A 262 -13.33 4.28 -17.44
CA GLN A 262 -13.95 3.23 -18.24
C GLN A 262 -14.62 2.14 -17.39
N ALA A 263 -13.94 1.70 -16.32
CA ALA A 263 -14.44 0.66 -15.43
C ALA A 263 -15.69 1.13 -14.68
N MET A 264 -15.72 2.37 -14.19
CA MET A 264 -16.90 2.88 -13.50
C MET A 264 -18.11 3.01 -14.43
N ASN A 265 -17.90 3.45 -15.68
CA ASN A 265 -18.97 3.59 -16.66
C ASN A 265 -19.53 2.25 -17.14
N ARG A 266 -18.67 1.24 -17.33
CA ARG A 266 -19.07 -0.03 -17.98
C ARG A 266 -19.33 -1.17 -16.99
N LEU A 267 -18.64 -1.16 -15.86
CA LEU A 267 -18.54 -2.31 -14.95
C LEU A 267 -18.81 -1.93 -13.48
N GLY A 268 -19.19 -0.68 -13.18
CA GLY A 268 -19.42 -0.21 -11.81
C GLY A 268 -20.47 -1.03 -11.03
N GLY A 269 -21.45 -1.61 -11.73
CA GLY A 269 -22.48 -2.49 -11.15
C GLY A 269 -22.03 -3.93 -10.89
N LEU A 270 -20.83 -4.32 -11.35
CA LEU A 270 -20.29 -5.68 -11.16
C LEU A 270 -19.87 -5.94 -9.71
N PHE A 271 -19.54 -4.88 -8.97
CA PHE A 271 -19.03 -4.99 -7.61
C PHE A 271 -20.13 -5.31 -6.61
N GLU A 272 -19.92 -6.41 -5.89
CA GLU A 272 -20.82 -6.97 -4.91
C GLU A 272 -20.80 -6.18 -3.59
N ASP A 273 -21.85 -6.34 -2.80
CA ASP A 273 -21.85 -5.89 -1.41
C ASP A 273 -20.80 -6.63 -0.58
N GLU A 274 -20.19 -5.92 0.37
CA GLU A 274 -19.25 -6.53 1.31
C GLU A 274 -19.98 -7.39 2.35
N LYS A 275 -19.73 -8.70 2.30
CA LYS A 275 -20.31 -9.72 3.18
C LYS A 275 -19.24 -10.63 3.80
N GLY A 276 -17.97 -10.23 3.81
CA GLY A 276 -16.86 -11.02 4.34
C GLY A 276 -16.32 -12.06 3.37
N GLN A 277 -16.49 -11.87 2.06
CA GLN A 277 -16.03 -12.82 1.04
C GLN A 277 -14.49 -12.93 1.02
N TYR A 278 -13.96 -14.13 0.78
CA TYR A 278 -12.51 -14.36 0.83
C TYR A 278 -11.79 -14.14 -0.51
N ASP A 279 -12.38 -14.61 -1.62
CA ASP A 279 -11.87 -14.47 -2.99
C ASP A 279 -13.04 -14.63 -3.99
N GLY A 280 -12.78 -14.46 -5.29
CA GLY A 280 -13.74 -14.72 -6.38
C GLY A 280 -14.75 -13.61 -6.62
N THR A 281 -14.53 -12.42 -6.04
CA THR A 281 -15.39 -11.24 -6.22
C THR A 281 -14.83 -10.30 -7.27
N ALA A 282 -15.63 -9.34 -7.73
CA ALA A 282 -15.16 -8.32 -8.66
C ALA A 282 -13.98 -7.50 -8.11
N ALA A 283 -13.96 -7.25 -6.79
CA ALA A 283 -12.84 -6.57 -6.14
C ALA A 283 -11.53 -7.34 -6.31
N HIS A 284 -11.53 -8.63 -6.00
CA HIS A 284 -10.35 -9.49 -6.14
C HIS A 284 -9.94 -9.67 -7.61
N ALA A 285 -10.89 -9.73 -8.53
CA ALA A 285 -10.61 -9.72 -9.96
C ALA A 285 -9.92 -8.42 -10.40
N PHE A 286 -10.40 -7.26 -9.95
CA PHE A 286 -9.81 -5.97 -10.32
C PHE A 286 -8.46 -5.70 -9.63
N GLU A 287 -8.23 -6.20 -8.41
CA GLU A 287 -6.91 -6.21 -7.78
C GLU A 287 -5.86 -6.84 -8.72
N ARG A 288 -6.23 -7.96 -9.34
CA ARG A 288 -5.42 -8.63 -10.37
C ARG A 288 -5.39 -7.87 -11.69
N PHE A 289 -6.51 -7.27 -12.07
CA PHE A 289 -6.66 -6.58 -13.34
C PHE A 289 -5.82 -5.30 -13.45
N PHE A 290 -5.45 -4.65 -12.34
CA PHE A 290 -4.53 -3.51 -12.39
C PHE A 290 -3.21 -3.85 -13.07
N GLY A 291 -2.63 -5.02 -12.76
CA GLY A 291 -1.43 -5.50 -13.44
C GLY A 291 -1.65 -5.78 -14.93
N VAL A 292 -2.83 -6.29 -15.29
CA VAL A 292 -3.24 -6.53 -16.69
C VAL A 292 -3.30 -5.23 -17.47
N TRP A 293 -4.03 -4.24 -16.96
CA TRP A 293 -4.19 -2.93 -17.59
C TRP A 293 -2.83 -2.29 -17.88
N ILE A 294 -1.95 -2.34 -16.90
CA ILE A 294 -0.60 -1.77 -16.95
C ILE A 294 0.28 -2.51 -17.96
N SER A 295 0.20 -3.83 -17.98
CA SER A 295 0.94 -4.66 -18.95
C SER A 295 0.48 -4.41 -20.39
N VAL A 296 -0.82 -4.19 -20.62
CA VAL A 296 -1.36 -3.88 -21.96
C VAL A 296 -0.94 -2.49 -22.44
N ALA A 297 -0.79 -1.54 -21.52
CA ALA A 297 -0.19 -0.23 -21.80
C ALA A 297 1.35 -0.28 -22.02
N ASN A 298 1.96 -1.47 -22.08
CA ASN A 298 3.41 -1.71 -22.17
C ASN A 298 4.21 -1.05 -21.01
N LEU A 299 3.57 -0.94 -19.85
CA LEU A 299 4.19 -0.47 -18.61
C LEU A 299 4.53 -1.65 -17.70
N THR A 300 5.43 -1.41 -16.75
CA THR A 300 5.93 -2.42 -15.82
C THR A 300 5.22 -2.37 -14.48
N VAL A 301 5.06 -3.54 -13.88
CA VAL A 301 4.71 -3.72 -12.46
C VAL A 301 5.98 -4.16 -11.76
N GLN A 302 6.38 -3.44 -10.72
CA GLN A 302 7.57 -3.77 -9.92
C GLN A 302 7.28 -3.65 -8.42
N ASP A 303 8.16 -4.15 -7.58
CA ASP A 303 8.11 -3.95 -6.13
C ASP A 303 8.96 -2.75 -5.70
N THR A 304 8.94 -2.42 -4.41
CA THR A 304 9.75 -1.34 -3.79
C THR A 304 11.27 -1.52 -3.95
N ASN A 305 11.76 -2.71 -4.32
CA ASN A 305 13.16 -2.93 -4.69
C ASN A 305 13.42 -2.84 -6.20
N GLY A 306 12.40 -2.55 -7.01
CA GLY A 306 12.47 -2.55 -8.47
C GLY A 306 12.39 -3.94 -9.11
N ASN A 307 12.06 -4.99 -8.36
CA ASN A 307 11.91 -6.32 -8.93
C ASN A 307 10.57 -6.44 -9.68
N GLN A 308 10.60 -6.93 -10.91
CA GLN A 308 9.41 -7.20 -11.72
C GLN A 308 8.98 -8.67 -11.68
N THR A 309 9.82 -9.54 -11.14
CA THR A 309 9.51 -10.96 -11.04
C THR A 309 8.54 -11.21 -9.89
N PRO A 310 7.57 -12.11 -10.07
CA PRO A 310 6.70 -12.53 -8.98
C PRO A 310 7.52 -13.05 -7.79
N TRP A 311 7.04 -12.77 -6.58
CA TRP A 311 7.50 -13.39 -5.36
C TRP A 311 7.39 -14.90 -5.47
N LYS A 312 8.44 -15.60 -4.99
CA LYS A 312 8.52 -17.06 -5.07
C LYS A 312 7.76 -17.76 -3.92
N GLY A 313 7.40 -17.05 -2.86
CA GLY A 313 6.60 -17.60 -1.78
C GLY A 313 5.14 -17.79 -2.22
N ILE A 314 4.53 -18.88 -1.75
CA ILE A 314 3.14 -19.24 -2.06
C ILE A 314 2.16 -18.51 -1.13
N HIS A 315 2.63 -18.09 0.04
CA HIS A 315 1.82 -17.40 1.05
C HIS A 315 2.42 -16.04 1.39
N LEU A 316 1.53 -15.08 1.65
CA LEU A 316 1.86 -13.72 2.10
C LEU A 316 2.11 -13.67 3.63
N CYS A 317 1.94 -14.82 4.28
CA CYS A 317 2.06 -15.07 5.71
C CYS A 317 2.46 -16.52 5.96
#